data_AF-A0AAW5B4S9-F1
#
_entry.id   AF-A0AAW5B4S9-F1
#
_cell.length_a   1.000
_cell.length_b   1.000
_cell.length_c   1.000
_cell.angle_alpha   90.00
_cell.angle_beta   90.00
_cell.angle_gamma   90.00
#
_symmetry.space_group_name_H-M   'P 1'
#
loop_
_entity.id
_entity.type
_entity.pdbx_description
1 polymer ?
#
loop_
_entity_poly.entity_id
_entity_poly.type
_entity_poly.pdbx_seq_one_letter_code
_entity_poly.pdbx_strand_id
1 'polypeptide(L)'
;MYNESYIHEHKQRQMEPFWWVTAFLFSTLGLLLGLTFIIGGPVLFAVYMKTWLLLFILLIPLGIWICIALTRVLKRMVWRNRHLSSYRLGRNQITYHTWNEDNKTDSEGTISFNHIQYVVASIYLIKDNHAYTKSRIAEQVPRMALAPVLYIVYEKNGQQQILTVPFYMDTAINTWLQGLKENQIPLLFSSLNLYDMEDEERFQSIVKGEKQLPFTFEGDWLKQAASLNKEWFSQMEDTTLPEEDNSDEEYQEMMRKEQETKKVHFRAWLRAATRVYPLLIIGSYISIYLGESHIISDDGVLPGLILLIISAYLYFHFQRGHLRKSLMPRFWVESFIICLIHSMFAEKYGTIAEEITTGILGASIIIIVIVWIPYLFVARLRKA
;
A
#
# COMPACT_ATOMS: atom_id res chain seq x y z
N MET A 1 28.31 -37.15 -18.53
CA MET A 1 27.04 -36.64 -17.97
C MET A 1 26.39 -37.79 -17.22
N TYR A 2 26.63 -37.88 -15.91
CA TYR A 2 25.98 -38.90 -15.09
C TYR A 2 24.51 -38.52 -14.93
N ASN A 3 23.63 -39.46 -15.26
CA ASN A 3 22.19 -39.35 -15.08
C ASN A 3 21.90 -39.43 -13.57
N GLU A 4 22.06 -38.31 -12.86
CA GLU A 4 21.72 -38.23 -11.44
C GLU A 4 20.20 -38.39 -11.31
N SER A 5 19.76 -39.47 -10.66
CA SER A 5 18.34 -39.70 -10.40
C SER A 5 17.86 -38.73 -9.31
N TYR A 6 17.31 -37.59 -9.72
CA TYR A 6 16.62 -36.68 -8.81
C TYR A 6 15.37 -37.36 -8.23
N ILE A 7 15.17 -37.24 -6.92
CA ILE A 7 13.98 -37.74 -6.22
C ILE A 7 12.80 -36.82 -6.50
N HIS A 8 13.04 -35.50 -6.44
CA HIS A 8 12.00 -34.51 -6.65
C HIS A 8 12.57 -33.18 -7.15
N GLU A 9 11.83 -32.49 -8.03
CA GLU A 9 12.12 -31.12 -8.45
C GLU A 9 10.95 -30.22 -8.03
N HIS A 10 11.26 -29.23 -7.18
CA HIS A 10 10.34 -28.17 -6.78
C HIS A 10 10.70 -26.88 -7.54
N LYS A 11 9.72 -26.27 -8.20
CA LYS A 11 9.90 -25.01 -8.92
C LYS A 11 8.85 -24.01 -8.49
N GLN A 12 9.27 -22.77 -8.28
CA GLN A 12 8.38 -21.66 -7.98
C GLN A 12 7.35 -21.49 -9.10
N ARG A 13 6.09 -21.24 -8.72
CA ARG A 13 4.98 -21.18 -9.67
C ARG A 13 5.01 -19.89 -10.48
N GLN A 14 4.71 -20.02 -11.77
CA GLN A 14 4.35 -18.88 -12.60
C GLN A 14 2.95 -18.39 -12.25
N MET A 15 2.72 -17.11 -12.49
CA MET A 15 1.38 -16.54 -12.41
C MET A 15 0.49 -17.24 -13.44
N GLU A 16 -0.73 -17.55 -13.04
CA GLU A 16 -1.72 -18.17 -13.92
C GLU A 16 -1.92 -17.31 -15.19
N PRO A 17 -2.06 -17.90 -16.39
CA PRO A 17 -2.24 -17.14 -17.63
C PRO A 17 -3.39 -16.15 -17.57
N PHE A 18 -4.52 -16.54 -16.95
CA PHE A 18 -5.67 -15.66 -16.78
C PHE A 18 -5.34 -14.41 -15.97
N TRP A 19 -4.71 -14.57 -14.81
CA TRP A 19 -4.32 -13.46 -13.94
C TRP A 19 -3.22 -12.62 -14.59
N TRP A 20 -2.27 -13.25 -15.28
CA TRP A 20 -1.21 -12.57 -16.03
C TRP A 20 -1.77 -11.65 -17.11
N VAL A 21 -2.69 -12.16 -17.95
CA VAL A 21 -3.35 -11.39 -19.01
C VAL A 21 -4.20 -10.27 -18.41
N THR A 22 -4.94 -10.55 -17.34
CA THR A 22 -5.81 -9.58 -16.66
C THR A 22 -5.00 -8.42 -16.07
N ALA A 23 -3.92 -8.73 -15.34
CA ALA A 23 -3.03 -7.72 -14.77
C ALA A 23 -2.37 -6.86 -15.85
N PHE A 24 -1.94 -7.48 -16.96
CA PHE A 24 -1.40 -6.75 -18.10
C PHE A 24 -2.45 -5.83 -18.72
N LEU A 25 -3.65 -6.33 -18.99
CA LEU A 25 -4.77 -5.56 -19.54
C LEU A 25 -5.10 -4.32 -18.70
N PHE A 26 -5.30 -4.49 -17.39
CA PHE A 26 -5.60 -3.37 -16.50
C PHE A 26 -4.45 -2.38 -16.39
N SER A 27 -3.20 -2.86 -16.40
CA SER A 27 -2.03 -1.98 -16.41
C SER A 27 -1.94 -1.20 -17.73
N THR A 28 -2.24 -1.82 -18.88
CA THR A 28 -2.29 -1.13 -20.18
C THR A 28 -3.40 -0.10 -20.23
N LEU A 29 -4.61 -0.42 -19.76
CA LEU A 29 -5.71 0.54 -19.67
C LEU A 29 -5.36 1.72 -18.76
N GLY A 30 -4.74 1.45 -17.61
CA GLY A 30 -4.27 2.49 -16.71
C GLY A 30 -3.19 3.38 -17.32
N LEU A 31 -2.27 2.81 -18.11
CA LEU A 31 -1.27 3.57 -18.86
C LEU A 31 -1.91 4.48 -19.93
N LEU A 32 -2.91 3.96 -20.66
CA LEU A 32 -3.66 4.77 -21.64
C LEU A 32 -4.42 5.92 -20.96
N LEU A 33 -5.00 5.68 -19.79
CA LEU A 33 -5.65 6.72 -18.99
C LEU A 33 -4.64 7.77 -18.52
N GLY A 34 -3.47 7.33 -18.02
CA GLY A 34 -2.38 8.23 -17.62
C GLY A 34 -1.88 9.10 -18.78
N LEU A 35 -1.68 8.50 -19.96
CA LEU A 35 -1.34 9.22 -21.19
C LEU A 35 -2.43 10.22 -21.61
N THR A 36 -3.70 9.85 -21.45
CA THR A 36 -4.83 10.74 -21.74
C THR A 36 -4.81 11.96 -20.83
N PHE A 37 -4.46 11.83 -19.55
CA PHE A 37 -4.31 12.99 -18.65
C PHE A 37 -3.12 13.88 -19.00
N ILE A 38 -2.03 13.30 -19.51
CA ILE A 38 -0.85 14.06 -19.93
C ILE A 38 -1.12 14.86 -21.21
N ILE A 39 -1.71 14.21 -22.20
CA ILE A 39 -1.85 14.76 -23.56
C ILE A 39 -3.19 15.46 -23.76
N GLY A 40 -4.25 15.00 -23.10
CA GLY A 40 -5.62 15.45 -23.31
C GLY A 40 -5.82 16.93 -23.04
N GLY A 41 -5.33 17.43 -21.89
CA GLY A 41 -5.41 18.85 -21.56
C GLY A 41 -4.76 19.76 -22.61
N PRO A 42 -3.47 19.56 -22.93
CA PRO A 42 -2.79 20.31 -23.99
C PRO A 42 -3.47 20.23 -25.37
N VAL A 43 -3.90 19.05 -25.80
CA VAL A 43 -4.58 18.88 -27.11
C VAL A 43 -5.93 19.58 -27.14
N LEU A 44 -6.75 19.43 -26.10
CA LEU A 44 -8.03 20.12 -26.01
C LEU A 44 -7.84 21.64 -26.02
N PHE A 45 -6.85 22.15 -25.27
CA PHE A 45 -6.52 23.57 -25.28
C PHE A 45 -6.09 24.04 -26.68
N ALA A 46 -5.21 23.31 -27.37
CA ALA A 46 -4.76 23.67 -28.71
C ALA A 46 -5.88 23.65 -29.77
N VAL A 47 -6.85 22.75 -29.66
CA VAL A 47 -7.95 22.62 -30.63
C VAL A 47 -9.02 23.70 -30.42
N TYR A 48 -9.42 23.95 -29.18
CA TYR A 48 -10.56 24.82 -28.88
C TYR A 48 -10.15 26.24 -28.42
N MET A 49 -8.89 26.45 -28.06
CA MET A 49 -8.33 27.72 -27.57
C MET A 49 -9.17 28.37 -26.45
N LYS A 50 -9.79 27.54 -25.59
CA LYS A 50 -10.59 27.99 -24.45
C LYS A 50 -9.77 27.94 -23.16
N THR A 51 -9.71 29.05 -22.43
CA THR A 51 -8.90 29.21 -21.21
C THR A 51 -9.27 28.25 -20.09
N TRP A 52 -10.54 27.87 -19.95
CA TRP A 52 -10.97 26.91 -18.92
C TRP A 52 -10.37 25.50 -19.12
N LEU A 53 -9.93 25.16 -20.33
CA LEU A 53 -9.26 23.87 -20.61
C LEU A 53 -7.86 23.79 -19.97
N LEU A 54 -7.27 24.91 -19.56
CA LEU A 54 -6.03 24.93 -18.79
C LEU A 54 -6.19 24.20 -17.44
N LEU A 55 -7.40 24.04 -16.92
CA LEU A 55 -7.65 23.25 -15.70
C LEU A 55 -7.21 21.79 -15.87
N PHE A 56 -7.28 21.23 -17.07
CA PHE A 56 -6.82 19.87 -17.34
C PHE A 56 -5.30 19.72 -17.26
N ILE A 57 -4.53 20.81 -17.33
CA ILE A 57 -3.07 20.78 -17.12
C ILE A 57 -2.74 20.32 -15.69
N LEU A 58 -3.63 20.57 -14.72
CA LEU A 58 -3.47 20.09 -13.34
C LEU A 58 -3.51 18.55 -13.24
N LEU A 59 -4.05 17.86 -14.26
CA LEU A 59 -4.06 16.38 -14.31
C LEU A 59 -2.76 15.79 -14.85
N ILE A 60 -1.89 16.57 -15.49
CA ILE A 60 -0.60 16.10 -16.01
C ILE A 60 0.26 15.42 -14.93
N PRO A 61 0.51 16.02 -13.73
CA PRO A 61 1.31 15.34 -12.71
C PRO A 61 0.67 14.03 -12.24
N LEU A 62 -0.66 13.96 -12.17
CA LEU A 62 -1.38 12.73 -11.84
C LEU A 62 -1.18 11.67 -12.94
N GLY A 63 -1.29 12.05 -14.21
CA GLY A 63 -1.04 11.15 -15.35
C GLY A 63 0.39 10.61 -15.37
N ILE A 64 1.39 11.47 -15.16
CA ILE A 64 2.81 11.06 -15.05
C ILE A 64 2.98 10.07 -13.90
N TRP A 65 2.41 10.36 -12.74
CA TRP A 65 2.50 9.49 -11.57
C TRP A 65 1.89 8.11 -11.84
N ILE A 66 0.69 8.04 -12.44
CA ILE A 66 0.03 6.78 -12.84
C ILE A 66 0.96 5.98 -13.77
N CYS A 67 1.51 6.62 -14.80
CA CYS A 67 2.39 5.94 -15.76
C CYS A 67 3.65 5.37 -15.09
N ILE A 68 4.30 6.13 -14.22
CA ILE A 68 5.48 5.68 -13.48
C ILE A 68 5.12 4.51 -12.55
N ALA A 69 4.05 4.64 -11.79
CA ALA A 69 3.61 3.63 -10.83
C ALA A 69 3.30 2.29 -11.53
N LEU A 70 2.47 2.32 -12.57
CA LEU A 70 2.09 1.12 -13.33
C LEU A 70 3.29 0.48 -14.03
N THR A 71 4.20 1.29 -14.59
CA THR A 71 5.42 0.76 -15.22
C THR A 71 6.31 0.04 -14.22
N ARG A 72 6.43 0.56 -12.98
CA ARG A 72 7.20 -0.11 -11.91
C ARG A 72 6.55 -1.44 -11.52
N VAL A 73 5.23 -1.48 -11.37
CA VAL A 73 4.48 -2.71 -11.06
C VAL A 73 4.65 -3.75 -12.16
N LEU A 74 4.44 -3.37 -13.43
CA LEU A 74 4.64 -4.24 -14.59
C LEU A 74 6.06 -4.81 -14.65
N LYS A 75 7.08 -3.96 -14.46
CA LYS A 75 8.49 -4.40 -14.43
C LYS A 75 8.74 -5.44 -13.34
N ARG A 76 8.22 -5.22 -12.13
CA ARG A 76 8.34 -6.19 -11.02
C ARG A 76 7.63 -7.50 -11.35
N MET A 77 6.40 -7.44 -11.86
CA MET A 77 5.62 -8.63 -12.24
C MET A 77 6.31 -9.45 -13.33
N VAL A 78 6.82 -8.79 -14.38
CA VAL A 78 7.58 -9.45 -15.47
C VAL A 78 8.85 -10.09 -14.93
N TRP A 79 9.56 -9.40 -14.05
CA TRP A 79 10.76 -9.95 -13.44
C TRP A 79 10.44 -11.21 -12.64
N ARG A 80 9.46 -11.15 -11.73
CA ARG A 80 9.04 -12.28 -10.87
C ARG A 80 8.55 -13.49 -11.67
N ASN A 81 7.86 -13.27 -12.78
CA ASN A 81 7.33 -14.36 -13.60
C ASN A 81 8.41 -15.03 -14.50
N ARG A 82 9.54 -14.34 -14.75
CA ARG A 82 10.67 -14.85 -15.55
C ARG A 82 11.76 -15.50 -14.70
N HIS A 83 12.04 -14.95 -13.52
CA HIS A 83 13.13 -15.36 -12.64
C HIS A 83 12.59 -16.25 -11.52
N LEU A 84 12.31 -17.50 -11.86
CA LEU A 84 11.72 -18.48 -10.94
C LEU A 84 12.82 -19.30 -10.28
N SER A 85 12.74 -19.40 -8.95
CA SER A 85 13.63 -20.27 -8.19
C SER A 85 13.26 -21.75 -8.41
N SER A 86 14.26 -22.62 -8.44
CA SER A 86 14.11 -24.06 -8.57
C SER A 86 15.04 -24.81 -7.62
N TYR A 87 14.53 -25.89 -7.05
CA TYR A 87 15.20 -26.69 -6.04
C TYR A 87 15.01 -28.17 -6.38
N ARG A 88 16.09 -28.93 -6.38
CA ARG A 88 16.08 -30.36 -6.69
C ARG A 88 16.64 -31.13 -5.52
N LEU A 89 15.87 -32.11 -5.06
CA LEU A 89 16.29 -33.09 -4.07
C LEU A 89 16.86 -34.30 -4.80
N GLY A 90 18.16 -34.51 -4.68
CA GLY A 90 18.83 -35.75 -5.07
C GLY A 90 18.86 -36.76 -3.93
N ARG A 91 19.55 -37.90 -4.14
CA ARG A 91 19.70 -38.92 -3.09
C ARG A 91 20.55 -38.45 -1.90
N ASN A 92 21.64 -37.74 -2.17
CA ASN A 92 22.62 -37.33 -1.16
C ASN A 92 22.96 -35.82 -1.25
N GLN A 93 22.23 -35.07 -2.08
CA GLN A 93 22.52 -33.66 -2.31
C GLN A 93 21.26 -32.86 -2.67
N ILE A 94 21.31 -31.56 -2.42
CA ILE A 94 20.29 -30.59 -2.82
C ILE A 94 20.93 -29.66 -3.85
N THR A 95 20.37 -29.58 -5.05
CA THR A 95 20.77 -28.60 -6.05
C THR A 95 19.75 -27.47 -6.06
N TYR A 96 20.21 -26.22 -6.06
CA TYR A 96 19.33 -25.07 -6.07
C TYR A 96 19.79 -24.03 -7.09
N HIS A 97 18.82 -23.29 -7.59
CA HIS A 97 18.99 -22.08 -8.37
C HIS A 97 17.94 -21.10 -7.88
N THR A 98 18.37 -20.09 -7.12
CA THR A 98 17.50 -19.11 -6.46
C THR A 98 17.72 -17.73 -7.03
N TRP A 99 16.64 -16.94 -7.07
CA TRP A 99 16.69 -15.52 -7.41
C TRP A 99 16.29 -14.70 -6.21
N ASN A 100 17.07 -13.66 -5.90
CA ASN A 100 16.71 -12.69 -4.89
C ASN A 100 16.05 -11.46 -5.56
N GLU A 101 14.82 -11.14 -5.15
CA GLU A 101 14.01 -10.06 -5.76
C GLU A 101 14.56 -8.66 -5.44
N ASP A 102 15.18 -8.49 -4.28
CA ASP A 102 15.62 -7.19 -3.78
C ASP A 102 16.90 -6.73 -4.47
N ASN A 103 17.87 -7.63 -4.63
CA ASN A 103 19.16 -7.33 -5.26
C ASN A 103 19.26 -7.78 -6.73
N LYS A 104 18.28 -8.55 -7.22
CA LYS A 104 18.22 -9.13 -8.58
C LYS A 104 19.41 -10.01 -8.94
N THR A 105 20.03 -10.65 -7.96
CA THR A 105 21.11 -11.63 -8.17
C THR A 105 20.56 -13.04 -8.15
N ASP A 106 21.15 -13.91 -8.97
CA ASP A 106 20.98 -15.36 -8.87
C ASP A 106 22.03 -15.98 -7.93
N SER A 107 21.67 -17.12 -7.37
CA SER A 107 22.58 -18.00 -6.67
C SER A 107 22.32 -19.43 -7.11
N GLU A 108 23.36 -20.10 -7.59
CA GLU A 108 23.31 -21.51 -7.94
C GLU A 108 24.30 -22.29 -7.07
N GLY A 109 23.89 -23.48 -6.64
CA GLY A 109 24.75 -24.32 -5.85
C GLY A 109 24.25 -25.75 -5.69
N THR A 110 25.14 -26.59 -5.18
CA THR A 110 24.83 -27.94 -4.74
C THR A 110 25.32 -28.12 -3.31
N ILE A 111 24.46 -28.64 -2.45
CA ILE A 111 24.72 -28.88 -1.02
C ILE A 111 24.68 -30.39 -0.82
N SER A 112 25.84 -30.97 -0.50
CA SER A 112 25.90 -32.36 -0.04
C SER A 112 25.23 -32.47 1.33
N PHE A 113 24.50 -33.56 1.58
CA PHE A 113 23.82 -33.79 2.86
C PHE A 113 24.80 -33.83 4.04
N ASN A 114 26.05 -34.22 3.81
CA ASN A 114 27.10 -34.22 4.83
C ASN A 114 27.44 -32.83 5.37
N HIS A 115 27.11 -31.77 4.63
CA HIS A 115 27.29 -30.39 5.07
C HIS A 115 26.04 -29.79 5.71
N ILE A 116 24.90 -30.49 5.64
CA ILE A 116 23.66 -30.04 6.26
C ILE A 116 23.72 -30.38 7.75
N GLN A 117 23.56 -29.36 8.58
CA GLN A 117 23.60 -29.52 10.03
C GLN A 117 22.21 -29.89 10.57
N TYR A 118 21.19 -29.16 10.13
CA TYR A 118 19.78 -29.41 10.46
C TYR A 118 18.86 -28.65 9.50
N VAL A 119 17.58 -29.00 9.52
CA VAL A 119 16.54 -28.33 8.74
C VAL A 119 15.43 -27.85 9.66
N VAL A 120 15.08 -26.57 9.55
CA VAL A 120 13.95 -25.97 10.27
C VAL A 120 12.75 -25.90 9.34
N ALA A 121 11.71 -26.66 9.65
CA ALA A 121 10.42 -26.61 9.00
C ALA A 121 9.55 -25.54 9.66
N SER A 122 8.93 -24.70 8.84
CA SER A 122 8.11 -23.60 9.30
C SER A 122 6.96 -23.32 8.34
N ILE A 123 6.18 -22.29 8.63
CA ILE A 123 5.05 -21.82 7.85
C ILE A 123 5.26 -20.37 7.45
N TYR A 124 4.88 -20.02 6.23
CA TYR A 124 4.93 -18.65 5.73
C TYR A 124 3.62 -18.25 5.08
N LEU A 125 3.37 -16.93 5.04
CA LEU A 125 2.19 -16.36 4.42
C LEU A 125 2.43 -16.08 2.95
N ILE A 126 1.77 -16.83 2.07
CA ILE A 126 1.71 -16.52 0.64
C ILE A 126 0.74 -15.34 0.45
N LYS A 127 1.28 -14.21 0.02
CA LYS A 127 0.51 -13.08 -0.52
C LYS A 127 0.15 -13.40 -1.98
N ASP A 128 -1.04 -12.98 -2.40
CA ASP A 128 -1.57 -13.17 -3.75
C ASP A 128 -1.72 -14.65 -4.20
N ASN A 129 -2.01 -15.57 -3.28
CA ASN A 129 -2.12 -17.01 -3.57
C ASN A 129 -3.08 -17.34 -4.75
N HIS A 130 -4.19 -16.59 -4.84
CA HIS A 130 -5.16 -16.65 -5.94
C HIS A 130 -4.55 -16.48 -7.35
N ALA A 131 -3.46 -15.73 -7.48
CA ALA A 131 -2.80 -15.47 -8.77
C ALA A 131 -1.88 -16.62 -9.23
N TYR A 132 -1.51 -17.53 -8.32
CA TYR A 132 -0.53 -18.60 -8.54
C TYR A 132 -1.11 -20.01 -8.34
N THR A 133 -2.40 -20.08 -8.02
CA THR A 133 -3.10 -21.34 -7.79
C THR A 133 -4.06 -21.60 -8.94
N LYS A 134 -3.95 -22.79 -9.53
CA LYS A 134 -4.91 -23.30 -10.51
C LYS A 134 -6.29 -23.32 -9.91
N SER A 135 -7.19 -22.53 -10.48
CA SER A 135 -8.57 -22.43 -10.04
C SER A 135 -9.53 -22.49 -11.22
N ARG A 136 -10.69 -23.10 -11.01
CA ARG A 136 -11.81 -22.97 -11.94
C ARG A 136 -12.49 -21.62 -11.75
N ILE A 137 -13.16 -21.12 -12.79
CA ILE A 137 -13.82 -19.80 -12.79
C ILE A 137 -14.80 -19.59 -11.60
N ALA A 138 -15.38 -20.67 -11.08
CA ALA A 138 -16.31 -20.64 -9.94
C ALA A 138 -15.67 -20.96 -8.58
N GLU A 139 -14.38 -21.31 -8.53
CA GLU A 139 -13.68 -21.65 -7.29
C GLU A 139 -13.09 -20.39 -6.65
N GLN A 140 -13.52 -20.08 -5.43
CA GLN A 140 -12.92 -19.00 -4.66
C GLN A 140 -11.60 -19.48 -4.04
N VAL A 141 -10.49 -19.02 -4.61
CA VAL A 141 -9.18 -19.20 -3.99
C VAL A 141 -8.90 -18.01 -3.06
N PRO A 142 -8.53 -18.26 -1.79
CA PRO A 142 -8.22 -17.18 -0.87
C PRO A 142 -6.99 -16.40 -1.35
N ARG A 143 -7.02 -15.08 -1.15
CA ARG A 143 -5.91 -14.20 -1.53
C ARG A 143 -4.65 -14.45 -0.72
N MET A 144 -4.81 -14.90 0.52
CA MET A 144 -3.74 -15.26 1.43
C MET A 144 -3.85 -16.73 1.80
N ALA A 145 -2.72 -17.40 1.90
CA ALA A 145 -2.65 -18.81 2.24
C ALA A 145 -1.40 -19.08 3.07
N LEU A 146 -1.50 -19.94 4.08
CA LEU A 146 -0.34 -20.45 4.80
C LEU A 146 0.27 -21.61 4.02
N ALA A 147 1.57 -21.59 3.84
CA ALA A 147 2.26 -22.67 3.16
C ALA A 147 3.56 -23.04 3.86
N PRO A 148 4.09 -24.24 3.64
CA PRO A 148 5.31 -24.66 4.29
C PRO A 148 6.55 -23.98 3.71
N VAL A 149 7.56 -23.80 4.54
CA VAL A 149 8.91 -23.45 4.11
C VAL A 149 9.92 -24.29 4.88
N LEU A 150 10.99 -24.71 4.21
CA LEU A 150 12.14 -25.35 4.84
C LEU A 150 13.32 -24.40 4.82
N TYR A 151 13.97 -24.22 5.97
CA TYR A 151 15.25 -23.54 6.10
C TYR A 151 16.33 -24.58 6.34
N ILE A 152 17.19 -24.78 5.35
CA ILE A 152 18.26 -25.76 5.41
C ILE A 152 19.52 -25.05 5.88
N VAL A 153 19.99 -25.37 7.09
CA VAL A 153 21.22 -24.81 7.64
C VAL A 153 22.38 -25.71 7.27
N TYR A 154 23.35 -25.16 6.55
CA TYR A 154 24.49 -25.92 6.06
C TYR A 154 25.80 -25.15 6.21
N GLU A 155 26.90 -25.88 6.24
CA GLU A 155 28.24 -25.30 6.32
C GLU A 155 28.89 -25.21 4.94
N LYS A 156 29.44 -24.04 4.61
CA LYS A 156 30.23 -23.83 3.40
C LYS A 156 31.45 -22.99 3.75
N ASN A 157 32.65 -23.53 3.49
CA ASN A 157 33.93 -22.86 3.78
C ASN A 157 34.07 -22.41 5.25
N GLY A 158 33.59 -23.20 6.21
CA GLY A 158 33.67 -22.86 7.64
C GLY A 158 32.65 -21.84 8.13
N GLN A 159 31.70 -21.43 7.28
CA GLN A 159 30.62 -20.50 7.63
C GLN A 159 29.26 -21.19 7.45
N GLN A 160 28.37 -20.96 8.42
CA GLN A 160 26.97 -21.39 8.31
C GLN A 160 26.23 -20.51 7.30
N GLN A 161 25.41 -21.15 6.48
CA GLN A 161 24.54 -20.53 5.49
C GLN A 161 23.15 -21.15 5.57
N ILE A 162 22.15 -20.44 5.06
CA ILE A 162 20.75 -20.89 5.06
C ILE A 162 20.24 -20.91 3.62
N LEU A 163 19.72 -22.06 3.20
CA LEU A 163 18.94 -22.18 1.98
C LEU A 163 17.45 -22.21 2.35
N THR A 164 16.71 -21.21 1.87
CA THR A 164 15.24 -21.15 2.02
C THR A 164 14.57 -21.85 0.85
N VAL A 165 13.73 -22.85 1.14
CA VAL A 165 12.94 -23.61 0.16
C VAL A 165 11.44 -23.43 0.48
N PRO A 166 10.75 -22.48 -0.17
CA PRO A 166 9.31 -22.31 -0.01
C PRO A 166 8.55 -23.40 -0.78
N PHE A 167 7.46 -23.90 -0.21
CA PHE A 167 6.56 -24.87 -0.85
C PHE A 167 5.18 -24.26 -1.09
N TYR A 168 4.49 -24.66 -2.15
CA TYR A 168 3.20 -24.07 -2.54
C TYR A 168 2.06 -25.07 -2.34
N MET A 169 1.48 -25.14 -1.12
CA MET A 169 0.28 -25.95 -0.81
C MET A 169 0.27 -27.34 -1.49
N ASP A 170 1.44 -27.94 -1.68
CA ASP A 170 1.64 -29.18 -2.42
C ASP A 170 2.20 -30.25 -1.49
N THR A 171 1.98 -31.50 -1.85
CA THR A 171 2.50 -32.65 -1.10
C THR A 171 4.01 -32.84 -1.29
N ALA A 172 4.68 -31.93 -2.03
CA ALA A 172 6.11 -32.00 -2.30
C ALA A 172 6.93 -31.93 -1.01
N ILE A 173 6.49 -31.14 -0.02
CA ILE A 173 7.16 -31.08 1.28
C ILE A 173 7.26 -32.46 1.95
N ASN A 174 6.25 -33.32 1.82
CA ASN A 174 6.27 -34.66 2.41
C ASN A 174 7.41 -35.50 1.81
N THR A 175 7.65 -35.36 0.51
CA THR A 175 8.76 -36.05 -0.18
C THR A 175 10.12 -35.52 0.31
N TRP A 176 10.22 -34.21 0.53
CA TRP A 176 11.43 -33.59 1.05
C TRP A 176 11.73 -34.01 2.49
N LEU A 177 10.76 -33.90 3.40
CA LEU A 177 10.93 -34.29 4.79
C LEU A 177 11.25 -35.78 4.93
N GLN A 178 10.62 -36.64 4.11
CA GLN A 178 10.94 -38.07 4.07
C GLN A 178 12.39 -38.31 3.60
N GLY A 179 12.82 -37.69 2.51
CA GLY A 179 14.19 -37.83 2.00
C GLY A 179 15.26 -37.33 2.97
N LEU A 180 14.98 -36.23 3.68
CA LEU A 180 15.86 -35.71 4.74
C LEU A 180 15.94 -36.65 5.94
N LYS A 181 14.80 -37.20 6.37
CA LYS A 181 14.71 -38.19 7.46
C LYS A 181 15.47 -39.47 7.14
N GLU A 182 15.33 -40.01 5.92
CA GLU A 182 16.03 -41.23 5.48
C GLU A 182 17.55 -41.07 5.51
N ASN A 183 18.04 -39.84 5.32
CA ASN A 183 19.45 -39.48 5.41
C ASN A 183 19.87 -39.00 6.81
N GLN A 184 19.04 -39.21 7.83
CA GLN A 184 19.32 -38.90 9.23
C GLN A 184 19.63 -37.42 9.49
N ILE A 185 19.09 -36.51 8.67
CA ILE A 185 19.23 -35.07 8.89
C ILE A 185 18.28 -34.64 10.02
N PRO A 186 18.77 -33.94 11.05
CA PRO A 186 17.91 -33.44 12.13
C PRO A 186 16.84 -32.48 11.61
N LEU A 187 15.60 -32.70 12.03
CA LEU A 187 14.45 -31.87 11.67
C LEU A 187 13.95 -31.12 12.91
N LEU A 188 13.80 -29.81 12.76
CA LEU A 188 13.35 -28.88 13.79
C LEU A 188 12.13 -28.11 13.29
N PHE A 189 11.26 -27.66 14.18
CA PHE A 189 10.05 -26.92 13.87
C PHE A 189 10.04 -25.53 14.50
N SER A 190 9.56 -24.52 13.76
CA SER A 190 9.29 -23.19 14.30
C SER A 190 7.99 -22.62 13.74
N SER A 191 7.14 -22.06 14.62
CA SER A 191 5.93 -21.34 14.20
C SER A 191 6.18 -19.87 13.81
N LEU A 192 7.41 -19.37 13.95
CA LEU A 192 7.72 -17.98 13.59
C LEU A 192 7.63 -17.80 12.08
N ASN A 193 7.00 -16.72 11.61
CA ASN A 193 7.01 -16.36 10.20
C ASN A 193 8.34 -15.68 9.84
N LEU A 194 9.33 -16.48 9.46
CA LEU A 194 10.69 -16.02 9.17
C LEU A 194 10.91 -15.63 7.70
N TYR A 195 9.91 -15.86 6.83
CA TYR A 195 10.06 -15.71 5.38
C TYR A 195 10.12 -14.24 4.93
N ASP A 196 9.33 -13.38 5.57
CA ASP A 196 9.26 -11.95 5.25
C ASP A 196 10.37 -11.12 5.94
N MET A 197 11.21 -11.73 6.79
CA MET A 197 12.31 -11.05 7.48
C MET A 197 13.51 -10.81 6.56
N GLU A 198 14.35 -9.81 6.88
CA GLU A 198 15.63 -9.61 6.20
C GLU A 198 16.56 -10.81 6.43
N ASP A 199 17.43 -11.12 5.46
CA ASP A 199 18.26 -12.35 5.47
C ASP A 199 19.13 -12.48 6.72
N GLU A 200 19.69 -11.36 7.23
CA GLU A 200 20.50 -11.36 8.45
C GLU A 200 19.65 -11.63 9.70
N GLU A 201 18.51 -10.96 9.86
CA GLU A 201 17.60 -11.19 10.99
C GLU A 201 17.05 -12.62 10.99
N ARG A 202 16.72 -13.14 9.80
CA ARG A 202 16.31 -14.52 9.60
C ARG A 202 17.42 -15.49 10.03
N PHE A 203 18.66 -15.21 9.63
CA PHE A 203 19.82 -16.00 10.02
C PHE A 203 20.02 -16.02 11.53
N GLN A 204 19.99 -14.85 12.17
CA GLN A 204 20.07 -14.73 13.63
C GLN A 204 18.95 -15.51 14.32
N SER A 205 17.72 -15.41 13.85
CA SER A 205 16.56 -16.10 14.44
C SER A 205 16.66 -17.63 14.32
N ILE A 206 17.22 -18.14 13.23
CA ILE A 206 17.35 -19.59 12.98
C ILE A 206 18.58 -20.17 13.68
N VAL A 207 19.71 -19.49 13.62
CA VAL A 207 20.99 -20.04 14.10
C VAL A 207 21.22 -19.72 15.57
N LYS A 208 20.82 -18.53 16.03
CA LYS A 208 21.01 -18.08 17.41
C LYS A 208 19.72 -18.08 18.25
N GLY A 209 18.55 -18.20 17.63
CA GLY A 209 17.26 -18.17 18.32
C GLY A 209 16.90 -19.52 18.94
N GLU A 210 16.80 -19.57 20.27
CA GLU A 210 16.60 -20.77 21.11
C GLU A 210 15.16 -21.38 21.06
N LYS A 211 14.43 -21.22 19.95
CA LYS A 211 12.97 -21.46 19.92
C LYS A 211 12.55 -22.43 18.80
N GLN A 212 13.14 -23.62 18.83
CA GLN A 212 12.90 -24.67 17.83
C GLN A 212 12.58 -26.00 18.48
N LEU A 213 11.54 -26.68 17.98
CA LEU A 213 11.07 -27.96 18.51
C LEU A 213 11.61 -29.11 17.64
N PRO A 214 12.44 -30.03 18.15
CA PRO A 214 12.85 -31.20 17.39
C PRO A 214 11.67 -32.12 17.11
N PHE A 215 11.56 -32.64 15.89
CA PHE A 215 10.50 -33.57 15.53
C PHE A 215 10.97 -34.65 14.56
N THR A 216 10.20 -35.73 14.46
CA THR A 216 10.41 -36.78 13.46
C THR A 216 9.24 -36.79 12.49
N PHE A 217 9.51 -36.73 11.19
CA PHE A 217 8.44 -36.71 10.18
C PHE A 217 7.63 -38.03 10.15
N GLU A 218 6.30 -37.92 10.15
CA GLU A 218 5.36 -39.05 10.24
C GLU A 218 4.61 -39.35 8.92
N GLY A 219 4.89 -38.63 7.84
CA GLY A 219 4.34 -38.90 6.50
C GLY A 219 3.35 -37.87 5.97
N ASP A 220 2.71 -37.08 6.83
CA ASP A 220 1.78 -36.01 6.43
C ASP A 220 2.07 -34.71 7.18
N TRP A 221 2.78 -33.79 6.51
CA TRP A 221 3.16 -32.51 7.06
C TRP A 221 1.95 -31.66 7.47
N LEU A 222 0.86 -31.66 6.69
CA LEU A 222 -0.27 -30.77 6.99
C LEU A 222 -0.95 -31.15 8.31
N LYS A 223 -1.06 -32.46 8.58
CA LYS A 223 -1.57 -32.95 9.86
C LYS A 223 -0.59 -32.72 10.99
N GLN A 224 0.69 -33.01 10.76
CA GLN A 224 1.73 -32.91 11.78
C GLN A 224 2.05 -31.46 12.15
N ALA A 225 1.98 -30.53 11.20
CA ALA A 225 2.23 -29.10 11.44
C ALA A 225 1.23 -28.53 12.46
N ALA A 226 -0.03 -28.96 12.43
CA ALA A 226 -1.03 -28.49 13.40
C ALA A 226 -0.71 -28.93 14.84
N SER A 227 -0.26 -30.17 15.03
CA SER A 227 0.15 -30.67 16.36
C SER A 227 1.44 -30.02 16.83
N LEU A 228 2.45 -29.91 15.94
CA LEU A 228 3.72 -29.25 16.25
C LEU A 228 3.52 -27.78 16.59
N ASN A 229 2.59 -27.10 15.91
CA ASN A 229 2.28 -25.71 16.20
C ASN A 229 1.69 -25.55 17.60
N LYS A 230 0.72 -26.40 17.96
CA LYS A 230 0.14 -26.41 19.31
C LYS A 230 1.20 -26.70 20.37
N GLU A 231 2.07 -27.67 20.13
CA GLU A 231 3.16 -28.03 21.04
C GLU A 231 4.16 -26.88 21.21
N TRP A 232 4.58 -26.26 20.10
CA TRP A 232 5.48 -25.13 20.10
C TRP A 232 4.91 -23.96 20.91
N PHE A 233 3.62 -23.63 20.72
CA PHE A 233 2.96 -22.61 21.54
C PHE A 233 2.92 -23.00 23.02
N SER A 234 2.54 -24.25 23.34
CA SER A 234 2.48 -24.70 24.74
C SER A 234 3.83 -24.66 25.46
N GLN A 235 4.94 -24.92 24.76
CA GLN A 235 6.29 -24.83 25.32
C GLN A 235 6.76 -23.39 25.50
N MET A 236 6.16 -22.43 24.79
CA MET A 236 6.54 -21.02 24.84
C MET A 236 5.59 -20.14 25.65
N GLU A 237 4.38 -20.61 25.90
CA GLU A 237 3.39 -19.99 26.79
C GLU A 237 3.89 -19.98 28.25
N ASP A 238 4.71 -20.96 28.64
CA ASP A 238 5.35 -21.02 29.98
C ASP A 238 6.46 -19.97 30.20
N THR A 239 6.92 -19.23 29.16
CA THR A 239 8.10 -18.35 29.32
C THR A 239 7.88 -16.84 29.16
N THR A 240 6.73 -16.31 28.71
CA THR A 240 6.34 -14.88 28.82
C THR A 240 5.22 -14.54 27.81
N LEU A 241 3.96 -14.72 28.19
CA LEU A 241 2.87 -13.88 27.68
C LEU A 241 1.89 -13.64 28.83
N PRO A 242 1.58 -12.38 29.22
CA PRO A 242 0.34 -12.12 29.93
C PRO A 242 -0.80 -12.45 28.97
N GLU A 243 -1.78 -13.20 29.45
CA GLU A 243 -3.00 -13.60 28.75
C GLU A 243 -3.49 -12.47 27.81
N GLU A 244 -3.40 -12.71 26.49
CA GLU A 244 -4.12 -11.94 25.48
C GLU A 244 -5.61 -12.28 25.58
N ASP A 245 -6.27 -11.73 26.59
CA ASP A 245 -7.72 -11.54 26.62
C ASP A 245 -8.09 -10.04 26.55
N ASN A 246 -7.08 -9.16 26.46
CA ASN A 246 -7.26 -7.70 26.40
C ASN A 246 -6.87 -7.05 25.05
N SER A 247 -6.20 -7.76 24.13
CA SER A 247 -5.73 -7.14 22.86
C SER A 247 -6.88 -6.86 21.90
N ASP A 248 -7.90 -7.72 21.87
CA ASP A 248 -9.13 -7.47 21.10
C ASP A 248 -9.96 -6.34 21.71
N GLU A 249 -10.10 -6.25 23.03
CA GLU A 249 -10.83 -5.15 23.68
C GLU A 249 -10.10 -3.81 23.58
N GLU A 250 -8.77 -3.77 23.75
CA GLU A 250 -7.98 -2.54 23.63
C GLU A 250 -7.89 -2.07 22.16
N TYR A 251 -7.80 -3.01 21.20
CA TYR A 251 -7.89 -2.71 19.77
C TYR A 251 -9.29 -2.24 19.38
N GLN A 252 -10.35 -2.90 19.87
CA GLN A 252 -11.74 -2.47 19.67
C GLN A 252 -11.99 -1.11 20.31
N GLU A 253 -11.44 -0.83 21.49
CA GLU A 253 -11.58 0.45 22.18
C GLU A 253 -10.76 1.55 21.49
N MET A 254 -9.56 1.26 20.97
CA MET A 254 -8.80 2.15 20.10
C MET A 254 -9.56 2.44 18.81
N MET A 255 -10.10 1.42 18.14
CA MET A 255 -10.90 1.57 16.93
C MET A 255 -12.20 2.34 17.21
N ARG A 256 -12.83 2.13 18.37
CA ARG A 256 -14.02 2.87 18.80
C ARG A 256 -13.68 4.33 19.10
N LYS A 257 -12.58 4.61 19.82
CA LYS A 257 -12.07 5.98 20.07
C LYS A 257 -11.68 6.67 18.76
N GLU A 258 -11.07 5.97 17.81
CA GLU A 258 -10.73 6.50 16.49
C GLU A 258 -11.98 6.79 15.66
N GLN A 259 -12.99 5.92 15.72
CA GLN A 259 -14.28 6.14 15.07
C GLN A 259 -15.08 7.28 15.73
N GLU A 260 -15.07 7.39 17.05
CA GLU A 260 -15.72 8.47 17.80
C GLU A 260 -15.07 9.82 17.52
N THR A 261 -13.73 9.88 17.53
CA THR A 261 -13.00 11.09 17.15
C THR A 261 -13.27 11.48 15.69
N LYS A 262 -13.28 10.53 14.74
CA LYS A 262 -13.66 10.77 13.34
C LYS A 262 -15.09 11.31 13.20
N LYS A 263 -16.06 10.75 13.93
CA LYS A 263 -17.47 11.21 13.94
C LYS A 263 -17.60 12.63 14.49
N VAL A 264 -16.91 12.96 15.58
CA VAL A 264 -16.88 14.32 16.16
C VAL A 264 -16.25 15.31 15.18
N HIS A 265 -15.16 14.92 14.50
CA HIS A 265 -14.52 15.74 13.47
C HIS A 265 -15.42 16.01 12.26
N PHE A 266 -16.16 15.01 11.77
CA PHE A 266 -17.08 15.20 10.64
C PHE A 266 -18.23 16.15 10.99
N ARG A 267 -18.84 16.04 12.17
CA ARG A 267 -19.93 16.95 12.60
C ARG A 267 -19.45 18.39 12.83
N ALA A 268 -18.21 18.58 13.30
CA ALA A 268 -17.62 19.90 13.44
C ALA A 268 -17.32 20.54 12.07
N TRP A 269 -16.75 19.76 11.15
CA TRP A 269 -16.51 20.20 9.78
C TRP A 269 -17.81 20.53 9.05
N LEU A 270 -18.82 19.65 9.10
CA LEU A 270 -20.09 19.84 8.40
C LEU A 270 -20.77 21.14 8.83
N ARG A 271 -20.81 21.43 10.14
CA ARG A 271 -21.37 22.69 10.66
C ARG A 271 -20.60 23.93 10.19
N ALA A 272 -19.29 23.85 10.07
CA ALA A 272 -18.48 24.94 9.54
C ALA A 272 -18.74 25.12 8.03
N ALA A 273 -18.71 24.03 7.26
CA ALA A 273 -18.94 24.02 5.82
C ALA A 273 -20.33 24.57 5.45
N THR A 274 -21.38 24.15 6.15
CA THR A 274 -22.76 24.60 5.91
C THR A 274 -22.99 26.08 6.22
N ARG A 275 -22.08 26.74 6.93
CA ARG A 275 -22.20 28.17 7.26
C ARG A 275 -21.26 29.03 6.43
N VAL A 276 -20.02 28.57 6.24
CA VAL A 276 -18.98 29.35 5.56
C VAL A 276 -19.19 29.35 4.06
N TYR A 277 -19.51 28.21 3.44
CA TYR A 277 -19.56 28.10 1.99
C TYR A 277 -20.80 28.76 1.36
N PRO A 278 -22.00 28.69 1.96
CA PRO A 278 -23.11 29.53 1.52
C PRO A 278 -22.79 31.02 1.64
N LEU A 279 -22.08 31.43 2.70
CA LEU A 279 -21.67 32.82 2.88
C LEU A 279 -20.63 33.26 1.84
N LEU A 280 -19.72 32.36 1.44
CA LEU A 280 -18.79 32.58 0.33
C LEU A 280 -19.56 32.81 -0.99
N ILE A 281 -20.58 31.99 -1.28
CA ILE A 281 -21.42 32.15 -2.48
C ILE A 281 -22.23 33.45 -2.43
N ILE A 282 -22.88 33.74 -1.31
CA ILE A 282 -23.66 34.99 -1.12
C ILE A 282 -22.75 36.21 -1.26
N GLY A 283 -21.56 36.19 -0.64
CA GLY A 283 -20.60 37.27 -0.75
C GLY A 283 -20.02 37.44 -2.16
N SER A 284 -19.94 36.36 -2.93
CA SER A 284 -19.63 36.44 -4.37
C SER A 284 -20.75 37.16 -5.13
N TYR A 285 -22.01 36.80 -4.92
CA TYR A 285 -23.15 37.51 -5.54
C TYR A 285 -23.21 38.99 -5.15
N ILE A 286 -22.93 39.33 -3.89
CA ILE A 286 -22.85 40.72 -3.44
C ILE A 286 -21.71 41.45 -4.16
N SER A 287 -20.54 40.81 -4.31
CA SER A 287 -19.42 41.40 -5.08
C SER A 287 -19.84 41.67 -6.53
N ILE A 288 -20.54 40.73 -7.17
CA ILE A 288 -21.06 40.91 -8.54
C ILE A 288 -21.99 42.13 -8.60
N TYR A 289 -22.98 42.21 -7.71
CA TYR A 289 -23.93 43.32 -7.66
C TYR A 289 -23.24 44.68 -7.41
N LEU A 290 -22.23 44.71 -6.54
CA LEU A 290 -21.46 45.93 -6.26
C LEU A 290 -20.59 46.35 -7.46
N GLY A 291 -20.08 45.39 -8.22
CA GLY A 291 -19.36 45.65 -9.47
C GLY A 291 -20.27 46.19 -10.57
N GLU A 292 -21.45 45.59 -10.73
CA GLU A 292 -22.48 46.09 -11.65
C GLU A 292 -22.95 47.51 -11.29
N SER A 293 -22.94 47.85 -10.00
CA SER A 293 -23.25 49.19 -9.50
C SER A 293 -22.06 50.17 -9.61
N HIS A 294 -20.92 49.74 -10.16
CA HIS A 294 -19.65 50.51 -10.24
C HIS A 294 -19.13 51.03 -8.90
N ILE A 295 -19.49 50.37 -7.79
CA ILE A 295 -19.03 50.72 -6.44
C ILE A 295 -17.63 50.15 -6.18
N ILE A 296 -17.37 48.96 -6.74
CA ILE A 296 -16.06 48.31 -6.69
C ILE A 296 -15.53 48.11 -8.11
N SER A 297 -14.21 48.02 -8.22
CA SER A 297 -13.56 47.61 -9.46
C SER A 297 -14.01 46.19 -9.82
N ASP A 298 -14.49 46.02 -11.04
CA ASP A 298 -14.75 44.75 -11.71
C ASP A 298 -13.43 44.02 -12.01
N ASP A 299 -12.39 44.78 -12.30
CA ASP A 299 -11.03 44.27 -12.47
C ASP A 299 -10.28 44.15 -11.14
N GLY A 300 -9.95 42.91 -10.75
CA GLY A 300 -8.96 42.63 -9.71
C GLY A 300 -9.31 41.51 -8.73
N VAL A 301 -8.29 41.04 -8.00
CA VAL A 301 -8.42 39.93 -7.04
C VAL A 301 -8.84 40.39 -5.63
N LEU A 302 -8.90 41.70 -5.38
CA LEU A 302 -9.11 42.26 -4.04
C LEU A 302 -10.46 41.87 -3.41
N PRO A 303 -11.62 41.96 -4.11
CA PRO A 303 -12.90 41.54 -3.54
C PRO A 303 -12.88 40.07 -3.12
N GLY A 304 -12.28 39.21 -3.96
CA GLY A 304 -12.10 37.79 -3.67
C GLY A 304 -11.19 37.50 -2.49
N LEU A 305 -10.07 38.22 -2.36
CA LEU A 305 -9.16 38.08 -1.22
C LEU A 305 -9.84 38.45 0.09
N ILE A 306 -10.57 39.58 0.14
CA ILE A 306 -11.30 40.01 1.33
C ILE A 306 -12.33 38.95 1.73
N LEU A 307 -13.13 38.49 0.77
CA LEU A 307 -14.15 37.48 0.98
C LEU A 307 -13.57 36.15 1.49
N LEU A 308 -12.46 35.70 0.93
CA LEU A 308 -11.77 34.47 1.33
C LEU A 308 -11.11 34.60 2.70
N ILE A 309 -10.57 35.76 3.07
CA ILE A 309 -10.00 36.01 4.41
C ILE A 309 -11.11 35.95 5.47
N ILE A 310 -12.26 36.59 5.22
CA ILE A 310 -13.42 36.54 6.12
C ILE A 310 -13.93 35.10 6.26
N SER A 311 -14.04 34.39 5.13
CA SER A 311 -14.48 32.99 5.11
C SER A 311 -13.50 32.07 5.85
N ALA A 312 -12.19 32.27 5.68
CA ALA A 312 -11.15 31.55 6.39
C ALA A 312 -11.23 31.78 7.90
N TYR A 313 -11.40 33.04 8.32
CA TYR A 313 -11.58 33.39 9.72
C TYR A 313 -12.79 32.66 10.33
N LEU A 314 -13.96 32.73 9.68
CA LEU A 314 -15.17 32.05 10.14
C LEU A 314 -15.01 30.53 10.18
N TYR A 315 -14.37 29.95 9.16
CA TYR A 315 -14.09 28.51 9.09
C TYR A 315 -13.24 28.02 10.25
N PHE A 316 -12.16 28.74 10.57
CA PHE A 316 -11.32 28.41 11.71
C PHE A 316 -12.01 28.71 13.04
N HIS A 317 -12.79 29.79 13.13
CA HIS A 317 -13.53 30.16 14.33
C HIS A 317 -14.55 29.08 14.72
N PHE A 318 -15.35 28.58 13.77
CA PHE A 318 -16.31 27.50 14.04
C PHE A 318 -15.62 26.19 14.42
N GLN A 319 -14.37 26.00 14.00
CA GLN A 319 -13.55 24.84 14.35
C GLN A 319 -12.56 25.11 15.49
N ARG A 320 -12.71 26.20 16.25
CA ARG A 320 -11.77 26.62 17.30
C ARG A 320 -11.47 25.52 18.33
N GLY A 321 -12.47 24.70 18.67
CA GLY A 321 -12.31 23.59 19.62
C GLY A 321 -11.40 22.46 19.14
N HIS A 322 -11.20 22.33 17.82
CA HIS A 322 -10.42 21.26 17.18
C HIS A 322 -9.39 21.82 16.18
N LEU A 323 -8.87 23.02 16.45
CA LEU A 323 -7.95 23.70 15.55
C LEU A 323 -6.67 22.87 15.32
N ARG A 324 -6.43 22.44 14.09
CA ARG A 324 -5.22 21.71 13.65
C ARG A 324 -4.63 22.39 12.42
N LYS A 325 -3.29 22.32 12.27
CA LYS A 325 -2.59 22.90 11.11
C LYS A 325 -3.08 22.31 9.78
N SER A 326 -3.52 21.05 9.76
CA SER A 326 -4.09 20.38 8.58
C SER A 326 -5.40 21.00 8.08
N LEU A 327 -6.06 21.86 8.85
CA LEU A 327 -7.26 22.57 8.40
C LEU A 327 -6.95 23.67 7.37
N MET A 328 -5.74 24.23 7.36
CA MET A 328 -5.32 25.26 6.40
C MET A 328 -5.33 24.75 4.94
N PRO A 329 -4.61 23.66 4.59
CA PRO A 329 -4.65 23.12 3.23
C PRO A 329 -6.06 22.61 2.87
N ARG A 330 -6.82 22.11 3.85
CA ARG A 330 -8.19 21.65 3.62
C ARG A 330 -9.14 22.79 3.23
N PHE A 331 -9.14 23.90 3.98
CA PHE A 331 -9.92 25.09 3.64
C PHE A 331 -9.56 25.62 2.25
N TRP A 332 -8.26 25.64 1.93
CA TRP A 332 -7.79 26.08 0.63
C TRP A 332 -8.36 25.22 -0.50
N VAL A 333 -8.27 23.89 -0.42
CA VAL A 333 -8.83 22.98 -1.43
C VAL A 333 -10.35 23.14 -1.55
N GLU A 334 -11.06 23.16 -0.42
CA GLU A 334 -12.53 23.26 -0.42
C GLU A 334 -13.02 24.60 -1.00
N SER A 335 -12.42 25.72 -0.59
CA SER A 335 -12.74 27.05 -1.14
C SER A 335 -12.39 27.18 -2.61
N PHE A 336 -11.25 26.64 -3.06
CA PHE A 336 -10.88 26.60 -4.48
C PHE A 336 -11.93 25.85 -5.30
N ILE A 337 -12.35 24.66 -4.87
CA ILE A 337 -13.39 23.88 -5.56
C ILE A 337 -14.69 24.66 -5.68
N ILE A 338 -15.12 25.34 -4.61
CA ILE A 338 -16.36 26.11 -4.62
C ILE A 338 -16.26 27.34 -5.52
N CYS A 339 -15.16 28.09 -5.46
CA CYS A 339 -14.92 29.23 -6.35
C CYS A 339 -14.86 28.78 -7.81
N LEU A 340 -14.26 27.62 -8.09
CA LEU A 340 -14.19 27.04 -9.42
C LEU A 340 -15.57 26.65 -9.96
N ILE A 341 -16.37 25.96 -9.15
CA ILE A 341 -17.75 25.62 -9.52
C ILE A 341 -18.53 26.91 -9.80
N HIS A 342 -18.38 27.92 -8.94
CA HIS A 342 -19.09 29.18 -9.09
C HIS A 342 -18.70 29.94 -10.36
N SER A 343 -17.39 30.02 -10.69
CA SER A 343 -16.92 30.69 -11.91
C SER A 343 -17.38 29.96 -13.18
N MET A 344 -17.49 28.63 -13.17
CA MET A 344 -18.04 27.86 -14.30
C MET A 344 -19.49 28.22 -14.65
N PHE A 345 -20.26 28.73 -13.69
CA PHE A 345 -21.64 29.17 -13.93
C PHE A 345 -21.74 30.68 -14.19
N ALA A 346 -20.66 31.45 -14.01
CA ALA A 346 -20.67 32.90 -14.05
C ALA A 346 -20.94 33.48 -15.45
N GLU A 347 -20.50 32.79 -16.52
CA GLU A 347 -20.73 33.18 -17.93
C GLU A 347 -22.22 33.41 -18.23
N LYS A 348 -23.12 32.73 -17.50
CA LYS A 348 -24.58 32.89 -17.67
C LYS A 348 -25.16 34.19 -17.12
N TYR A 349 -24.40 34.92 -16.30
CA TYR A 349 -24.86 36.11 -15.59
C TYR A 349 -24.32 37.43 -16.16
N GLY A 350 -23.44 37.39 -17.17
CA GLY A 350 -22.90 38.57 -17.85
C GLY A 350 -21.39 38.76 -17.68
N THR A 351 -20.82 39.73 -18.40
CA THR A 351 -19.36 39.95 -18.48
C THR A 351 -18.76 40.39 -17.14
N ILE A 352 -19.43 41.29 -16.42
CA ILE A 352 -18.99 41.76 -15.09
C ILE A 352 -18.98 40.61 -14.07
N ALA A 353 -19.96 39.71 -14.15
CA ALA A 353 -20.01 38.53 -13.29
C ALA A 353 -18.86 37.56 -13.59
N GLU A 354 -18.51 37.37 -14.87
CA GLU A 354 -17.38 36.56 -15.29
C GLU A 354 -16.05 37.13 -14.77
N GLU A 355 -15.81 38.43 -14.91
CA GLU A 355 -14.60 39.12 -14.46
C GLU A 355 -14.43 38.99 -12.93
N ILE A 356 -15.48 39.30 -12.17
CA ILE A 356 -15.45 39.25 -10.70
C ILE A 356 -15.25 37.83 -10.19
N THR A 357 -15.97 36.84 -10.74
CA THR A 357 -15.81 35.45 -10.30
C THR A 357 -14.46 34.86 -10.72
N THR A 358 -13.90 35.28 -11.85
CA THR A 358 -12.53 34.94 -12.26
C THR A 358 -11.51 35.58 -11.31
N GLY A 359 -11.73 36.82 -10.88
CA GLY A 359 -10.94 37.49 -9.84
C GLY A 359 -11.00 36.76 -8.49
N ILE A 360 -12.18 36.28 -8.08
CA ILE A 360 -12.37 35.47 -6.86
C ILE A 360 -11.67 34.11 -6.97
N LEU A 361 -11.75 33.45 -8.14
CA LEU A 361 -11.01 32.22 -8.39
C LEU A 361 -9.49 32.45 -8.33
N GLY A 362 -8.99 33.52 -8.95
CA GLY A 362 -7.58 33.92 -8.85
C GLY A 362 -7.14 34.18 -7.40
N ALA A 363 -7.97 34.87 -6.62
CA ALA A 363 -7.73 35.09 -5.19
C ALA A 363 -7.65 33.78 -4.39
N SER A 364 -8.41 32.74 -4.76
CA SER A 364 -8.38 31.42 -4.11
C SER A 364 -7.08 30.65 -4.35
N ILE A 365 -6.32 30.98 -5.41
CA ILE A 365 -4.98 30.43 -5.62
C ILE A 365 -3.99 31.14 -4.68
N ILE A 366 -4.10 32.46 -4.57
CA ILE A 366 -3.20 33.30 -3.75
C ILE A 366 -3.41 33.07 -2.25
N ILE A 367 -4.63 32.77 -1.81
CA ILE A 367 -4.99 32.65 -0.39
C ILE A 367 -4.12 31.63 0.36
N ILE A 368 -3.56 30.61 -0.32
CA ILE A 368 -2.66 29.62 0.31
C ILE A 368 -1.46 30.27 1.03
N VAL A 369 -0.95 31.39 0.50
CA VAL A 369 0.20 32.10 1.06
C VAL A 369 -0.17 32.90 2.31
N ILE A 370 -1.45 33.28 2.47
CA ILE A 370 -1.92 34.18 3.53
C ILE A 370 -2.95 33.56 4.48
N VAL A 371 -3.42 32.33 4.22
CA VAL A 371 -4.42 31.61 5.03
C VAL A 371 -3.96 31.37 6.48
N TRP A 372 -2.65 31.42 6.72
CA TRP A 372 -2.08 31.29 8.06
C TRP A 372 -2.44 32.49 8.96
N ILE A 373 -2.71 33.68 8.41
CA ILE A 373 -3.07 34.88 9.18
C ILE A 373 -4.38 34.67 9.96
N PRO A 374 -5.53 34.35 9.32
CA PRO A 374 -6.77 34.08 10.05
C PRO A 374 -6.65 32.85 10.97
N TYR A 375 -5.86 31.85 10.58
CA TYR A 375 -5.59 30.68 11.43
C TYR A 375 -4.88 31.07 12.74
N LEU A 376 -3.79 31.85 12.67
CA LEU A 376 -3.03 32.27 13.85
C LEU A 376 -3.87 33.19 14.75
N PHE A 377 -4.71 34.04 14.15
CA PHE A 377 -5.60 34.91 14.91
C PHE A 377 -6.58 34.10 15.77
N VAL A 378 -7.27 33.11 15.17
CA VAL A 378 -8.15 32.21 15.92
C VAL A 378 -7.37 31.35 16.93
N ALA A 379 -6.16 30.92 16.59
CA ALA A 379 -5.31 30.15 17.49
C ALA A 379 -4.92 30.95 18.76
N ARG A 380 -4.71 32.27 18.64
CA ARG A 380 -4.46 33.15 19.79
C ARG A 380 -5.72 33.34 20.65
N LEU A 381 -6.88 33.54 20.03
CA LEU A 381 -8.17 33.66 20.73
C LEU A 381 -8.61 32.41 21.48
N ARG A 382 -8.00 31.25 21.21
CA ARG A 382 -8.21 30.02 21.99
C ARG A 382 -7.36 29.98 23.26
N LYS A 383 -6.21 30.68 23.27
CA LYS A 383 -5.24 30.66 24.38
C LYS A 383 -5.49 31.78 25.39
N ALA A 384 -6.13 32.87 24.96
CA ALA A 384 -6.73 33.88 25.82
C ALA A 384 -8.11 33.39 26.28
#